data_AF-A0AAD7XH64-F1
#
_entry.id   AF-A0AAD7XH64-F1
#
_cell.length_a   1.000
_cell.length_b   1.000
_cell.length_c   1.000
_cell.angle_alpha   90.00
_cell.angle_beta   90.00
_cell.angle_gamma   90.00
#
_symmetry.space_group_name_H-M   'P 1'
#
loop_
_entity.id
_entity.type
_entity.pdbx_description
1 polymer ?
#
loop_
_entity_poly.entity_id
_entity_poly.type
_entity_poly.pdbx_seq_one_letter_code
_entity_poly.pdbx_strand_id
1 'polypeptide(L)'
;MRWRGLGTTAFAVSAVGFAVQRFQRGPPPRMISTLGDVVLRPVSSEGALEGAALKASSLWTSTGAVIFVAANDTVLGVGEFQRDYFKNDLFLDEERDFYAYLGNRKLITLRSALGALLRPDKFYRGLRAVNQRVEAKGIDGNMVGEGLTQGGVLVVAPDGQVRYTYLEKTGQEIPVDEINAALDDL
;
A
#
# COMPACT_ATOMS: atom_id res chain seq x y z
N MET A 1 -6.93 -16.14 0.74
CA MET A 1 -5.63 -16.21 0.05
C MET A 1 -4.64 -16.98 0.92
N ARG A 2 -4.01 -18.04 0.42
CA ARG A 2 -2.99 -18.80 1.16
C ARG A 2 -1.71 -18.75 0.33
N TRP A 3 -0.76 -17.93 0.76
CA TRP A 3 0.56 -17.79 0.14
C TRP A 3 1.29 -19.14 0.22
N ARG A 4 1.78 -19.63 -0.93
CA ARG A 4 2.58 -20.86 -1.03
C ARG A 4 4.04 -20.47 -1.20
N GLY A 5 4.65 -19.92 -0.15
CA GLY A 5 6.09 -19.67 -0.10
C GLY A 5 6.63 -20.22 1.21
N LEU A 6 7.48 -21.24 1.14
CA LEU A 6 8.17 -21.80 2.30
C LEU A 6 9.19 -20.76 2.81
N GLY A 7 8.82 -19.96 3.81
CA GLY A 7 9.77 -19.15 4.61
C GLY A 7 9.71 -17.63 4.47
N THR A 8 8.99 -17.08 3.49
CA THR A 8 8.95 -15.62 3.26
C THR A 8 8.07 -14.89 4.28
N THR A 9 8.61 -13.81 4.88
CA THR A 9 7.81 -12.90 5.72
C THR A 9 6.95 -12.01 4.84
N ALA A 10 5.63 -12.04 5.07
CA ALA A 10 4.69 -11.11 4.48
C ALA A 10 4.22 -10.14 5.55
N PHE A 11 4.33 -8.84 5.28
CA PHE A 11 3.81 -7.82 6.18
C PHE A 11 3.18 -6.67 5.38
N ALA A 12 2.32 -5.92 6.04
CA ALA A 12 1.71 -4.74 5.46
C ALA A 12 2.30 -3.48 6.08
N VAL A 13 2.37 -2.42 5.28
CA VAL A 13 2.78 -1.08 5.67
C VAL A 13 1.64 -0.13 5.36
N SER A 14 1.11 0.53 6.37
CA SER A 14 0.08 1.55 6.21
C SER A 14 0.64 2.95 6.39
N ALA A 15 0.06 3.92 5.70
CA ALA A 15 0.24 5.34 5.99
C ALA A 15 -1.04 5.90 6.63
N VAL A 16 -0.93 6.72 7.67
CA VAL A 16 -2.07 7.43 8.30
C VAL A 16 -2.06 8.90 7.92
N GLY A 17 -3.22 9.46 7.58
CA GLY A 17 -3.39 10.89 7.27
C GLY A 17 -3.96 11.67 8.43
N PHE A 18 -3.12 12.32 9.22
CA PHE A 18 -3.59 13.41 10.08
C PHE A 18 -3.86 14.65 9.22
N ALA A 19 -5.09 15.14 9.23
CA ALA A 19 -5.49 16.38 8.60
C ALA A 19 -4.83 17.58 9.32
N VAL A 20 -3.56 17.82 9.05
CA VAL A 20 -2.94 19.14 9.17
C VAL A 20 -2.31 19.42 7.81
N GLN A 21 -3.01 20.25 7.03
CA GLN A 21 -2.60 20.73 5.73
C GLN A 21 -1.39 21.67 5.87
N ARG A 22 -0.21 21.12 6.19
CA ARG A 22 1.04 21.75 5.83
C ARG A 22 1.38 21.26 4.43
N PHE A 23 1.40 22.21 3.51
CA PHE A 23 1.98 22.11 2.18
C PHE A 23 3.48 21.78 2.31
N GLN A 24 3.81 20.55 2.71
CA GLN A 24 5.17 20.04 2.65
C GLN A 24 5.34 19.49 1.24
N ARG A 25 6.26 20.09 0.48
CA ARG A 25 6.81 19.47 -0.71
C ARG A 25 7.21 18.06 -0.31
N GLY A 26 6.59 17.05 -0.94
CA GLY A 26 6.92 15.66 -0.65
C GLY A 26 8.43 15.47 -0.75
N PRO A 27 9.03 14.64 0.13
CA PRO A 27 10.46 14.36 0.05
C PRO A 27 10.83 13.92 -1.38
N PRO A 28 12.03 14.29 -1.87
CA PRO A 28 12.46 13.87 -3.19
C PRO A 28 12.40 12.33 -3.28
N PRO A 29 12.09 11.76 -4.46
CA PRO A 29 12.04 10.31 -4.63
C PRO A 29 13.39 9.72 -4.20
N ARG A 30 13.41 9.02 -3.07
CA ARG A 30 14.62 8.41 -2.54
C ARG A 30 14.96 7.18 -3.40
N MET A 31 16.22 7.08 -3.83
CA MET A 31 16.69 5.96 -4.64
C MET A 31 16.58 4.64 -3.88
N ILE A 32 16.39 3.55 -4.63
CA ILE A 32 16.14 2.15 -4.23
C ILE A 32 16.94 1.61 -3.04
N SER A 33 18.12 2.17 -2.71
CA SER A 33 18.94 1.70 -1.59
C SER A 33 18.41 2.06 -0.19
N THR A 34 17.35 2.87 -0.07
CA THR A 34 16.93 3.43 1.24
C THR A 34 15.70 2.76 1.85
N LEU A 35 14.98 1.88 1.16
CA LEU A 35 13.76 1.28 1.71
C LEU A 35 14.03 0.50 3.01
N GLY A 36 15.23 -0.07 3.14
CA GLY A 36 15.64 -0.76 4.37
C GLY A 36 15.84 0.14 5.58
N ASP A 37 16.06 1.44 5.37
CA ASP A 37 16.23 2.41 6.44
C ASP A 37 14.91 3.06 6.88
N VAL A 38 13.82 2.79 6.17
CA VAL A 38 12.49 3.30 6.54
C VAL A 38 12.13 2.79 7.93
N VAL A 39 11.75 3.73 8.79
CA VAL A 39 11.36 3.44 10.17
C VAL A 39 9.88 3.08 10.19
N LEU A 40 9.61 1.88 10.69
CA LEU A 40 8.30 1.29 10.78
C LEU A 40 7.91 1.12 12.25
N ARG A 41 6.64 1.35 12.57
CA ARG A 41 6.09 1.04 13.89
C ARG A 41 5.13 -0.14 13.81
N PRO A 42 5.32 -1.21 14.59
CA PRO A 42 4.35 -2.28 14.64
C PRO A 42 2.96 -1.76 15.08
N VAL A 43 1.92 -2.36 14.51
CA VAL A 43 0.52 -2.03 14.80
C VAL A 43 -0.20 -3.28 15.27
N SER A 44 -0.99 -3.12 16.32
CA SER A 44 -1.84 -4.15 16.86
C SER A 44 -3.11 -4.33 16.04
N SER A 45 -3.77 -5.46 16.22
CA SER A 45 -5.09 -5.70 15.62
C SER A 45 -6.16 -4.69 16.05
N GLU A 46 -5.94 -3.92 17.11
CA GLU A 46 -6.84 -2.84 17.54
C GLU A 46 -6.48 -1.48 16.90
N GLY A 47 -5.40 -1.45 16.12
CA GLY A 47 -4.84 -0.24 15.52
C GLY A 47 -3.84 0.46 16.43
N ALA A 48 -3.61 0.00 17.66
CA ALA A 48 -2.67 0.66 18.56
C ALA A 48 -1.22 0.47 18.08
N LEU A 49 -0.39 1.50 18.21
CA LEU A 49 1.05 1.35 18.00
C LEU A 49 1.62 0.47 19.10
N GLU A 50 2.31 -0.59 18.71
CA GLU A 50 2.92 -1.56 19.62
C GLU A 50 4.42 -1.67 19.36
N GLY A 51 5.17 -1.94 20.44
CA GLY A 51 6.61 -2.18 20.33
C GLY A 51 7.45 -0.94 20.00
N ALA A 52 8.74 -1.20 19.75
CA ALA A 52 9.69 -0.18 19.37
C ALA A 52 9.67 0.04 17.84
N ALA A 53 9.95 1.28 17.44
CA ALA A 53 10.21 1.59 16.04
C ALA A 53 11.42 0.80 15.54
N LEU A 54 11.30 0.23 14.34
CA LEU A 54 12.32 -0.62 13.73
C LEU A 54 12.56 -0.25 12.28
N LYS A 55 13.73 -0.59 11.77
CA LYS A 55 14.06 -0.41 10.36
C LYS A 55 13.40 -1.50 9.53
N ALA A 56 12.86 -1.17 8.36
CA ALA A 56 12.27 -2.15 7.45
C ALA A 56 13.25 -3.27 7.05
N SER A 57 14.56 -2.98 7.01
CA SER A 57 15.59 -4.00 6.75
C SER A 57 15.63 -5.12 7.78
N SER A 58 15.20 -4.87 9.01
CA SER A 58 15.11 -5.92 10.04
C SER A 58 13.98 -6.94 9.79
N LEU A 59 13.06 -6.63 8.88
CA LEU A 59 11.96 -7.51 8.48
C LEU A 59 12.33 -8.39 7.27
N TRP A 60 13.48 -8.17 6.64
CA TRP A 60 13.95 -9.00 5.52
C TRP A 60 14.48 -10.32 6.06
N THR A 61 13.91 -11.43 5.59
CA THR A 61 14.43 -12.76 5.93
C THR A 61 15.48 -13.22 4.93
N SER A 62 16.11 -14.37 5.20
CA SER A 62 16.95 -15.07 4.23
C SER A 62 16.22 -15.47 2.95
N THR A 63 14.88 -15.42 2.93
CA THR A 63 14.02 -15.69 1.76
C THR A 63 13.32 -14.44 1.25
N GLY A 64 13.76 -13.26 1.70
CA GLY A 64 13.19 -11.96 1.35
C GLY A 64 11.96 -11.57 2.17
N ALA A 65 11.19 -10.63 1.64
CA ALA A 65 9.95 -10.15 2.23
C ALA A 65 8.93 -9.71 1.15
N VAL A 66 7.64 -9.92 1.44
CA VAL A 66 6.53 -9.33 0.68
C VAL A 66 5.94 -8.19 1.49
N ILE A 67 5.90 -7.00 0.90
CA ILE A 67 5.42 -5.78 1.55
C ILE A 67 4.15 -5.32 0.85
N PHE A 68 3.03 -5.32 1.58
CA PHE A 68 1.76 -4.74 1.12
C PHE A 68 1.66 -3.30 1.58
N VAL A 69 1.69 -2.35 0.65
CA VAL A 69 1.52 -0.94 0.98
C VAL A 69 0.03 -0.61 0.88
N ALA A 70 -0.62 -0.34 2.02
CA ALA A 70 -2.05 -0.09 2.13
C ALA A 70 -2.33 1.34 2.63
N ALA A 71 -3.44 1.95 2.22
CA ALA A 71 -3.80 3.31 2.62
C ALA A 71 -4.85 3.21 3.71
N ASN A 72 -4.66 3.94 4.81
CA ASN A 72 -5.71 4.06 5.79
C ASN A 72 -5.80 5.46 6.38
N ASP A 73 -7.00 5.97 6.48
CA ASP A 73 -7.20 7.37 6.89
C ASP A 73 -7.12 7.56 8.40
N THR A 74 -7.18 6.48 9.18
CA THR A 74 -7.04 6.53 10.62
C THR A 74 -6.31 5.32 11.18
N VAL A 75 -5.66 5.51 12.31
CA VAL A 75 -5.06 4.43 13.13
C VAL A 75 -6.08 3.33 13.44
N LEU A 76 -7.35 3.68 13.66
CA LEU A 76 -8.44 2.74 13.90
C LEU A 76 -8.77 1.87 12.67
N GLY A 77 -8.73 2.47 11.48
CA GLY A 77 -8.93 1.73 10.24
C GLY A 77 -7.79 0.77 9.95
N VAL A 78 -6.55 1.08 10.38
CA VAL A 78 -5.41 0.15 10.28
C VAL A 78 -5.68 -1.13 11.07
N GLY A 79 -6.27 -1.01 12.27
CA GLY A 79 -6.69 -2.17 13.07
C GLY A 79 -7.79 -2.99 12.40
N GLU A 80 -8.82 -2.33 11.83
CA GLU A 80 -9.87 -3.01 11.05
C GLU A 80 -9.29 -3.77 9.85
N PHE A 81 -8.37 -3.16 9.12
CA PHE A 81 -7.66 -3.79 8.01
C PHE A 81 -6.94 -5.08 8.46
N GLN A 82 -6.25 -5.05 9.60
CA GLN A 82 -5.56 -6.23 10.14
C GLN A 82 -6.53 -7.33 10.55
N ARG A 83 -7.62 -6.98 11.25
CA ARG A 83 -8.58 -7.97 11.75
C ARG A 83 -9.32 -8.67 10.62
N ASP A 84 -9.79 -7.90 9.66
CA ASP A 84 -10.79 -8.37 8.70
C ASP A 84 -10.15 -8.80 7.37
N TYR A 85 -9.02 -8.21 7.00
CA TYR A 85 -8.42 -8.38 5.66
C TYR A 85 -6.99 -8.92 5.67
N PHE A 86 -6.16 -8.59 6.66
CA PHE A 86 -4.72 -8.92 6.65
C PHE A 86 -4.19 -9.47 7.98
N LYS A 87 -4.04 -10.80 8.05
CA LYS A 87 -3.68 -11.52 9.29
C LYS A 87 -2.19 -11.62 9.60
N ASN A 88 -1.30 -11.02 8.79
CA ASN A 88 0.13 -11.00 9.09
C ASN A 88 0.52 -9.70 9.80
N ASP A 89 1.81 -9.56 10.11
CA ASP A 89 2.34 -8.38 10.79
C ASP A 89 2.04 -7.11 10.00
N LEU A 90 1.57 -6.09 10.73
CA LEU A 90 1.19 -4.81 10.17
C LEU A 90 2.05 -3.72 10.82
N PHE A 91 2.57 -2.84 9.98
CA PHE A 91 3.43 -1.76 10.39
C PHE A 91 2.90 -0.43 9.85
N LEU A 92 3.17 0.64 10.58
CA LEU A 92 2.89 2.00 10.20
C LEU A 92 4.17 2.66 9.67
N ASP A 93 4.11 3.16 8.45
CA ASP A 93 5.07 4.08 7.86
C ASP A 93 4.50 5.49 8.00
N GLU A 94 4.94 6.17 9.06
CA GLU A 94 4.49 7.53 9.39
C GLU A 94 4.91 8.55 8.33
N GLU A 95 6.10 8.37 7.73
CA GLU A 95 6.67 9.29 6.73
C GLU A 95 6.12 9.05 5.32
N ARG A 96 5.42 7.94 5.11
CA ARG A 96 4.87 7.51 3.81
C ARG A 96 5.97 7.28 2.76
N ASP A 97 7.17 6.88 3.18
CA ASP A 97 8.30 6.62 2.30
C ASP A 97 8.01 5.48 1.31
N PHE A 98 7.29 4.43 1.71
CA PHE A 98 6.84 3.37 0.81
C PHE A 98 5.85 3.87 -0.25
N TYR A 99 4.98 4.81 0.11
CA TYR A 99 4.10 5.49 -0.85
C TYR A 99 4.86 6.38 -1.81
N ALA A 100 5.85 7.11 -1.31
CA ALA A 100 6.72 7.94 -2.12
C ALA A 100 7.48 7.08 -3.14
N TYR A 101 7.94 5.91 -2.73
CA TYR A 101 8.56 4.92 -3.61
C TYR A 101 7.61 4.44 -4.72
N LEU A 102 6.35 4.17 -4.39
CA LEU A 102 5.32 3.80 -5.37
C LEU A 102 4.83 4.98 -6.25
N GLY A 103 5.38 6.18 -6.04
CA GLY A 103 5.11 7.37 -6.84
C GLY A 103 3.95 8.23 -6.33
N ASN A 104 3.54 8.09 -5.06
CA ASN A 104 2.45 8.86 -4.44
C ASN A 104 1.17 8.91 -5.30
N ARG A 105 0.81 7.76 -5.86
CA ARG A 105 -0.23 7.68 -6.90
C ARG A 105 -1.59 7.95 -6.30
N LYS A 106 -2.35 8.84 -6.96
CA LYS A 106 -3.74 9.15 -6.62
C LYS A 106 -4.67 8.75 -7.77
N LEU A 107 -5.79 8.12 -7.43
CA LEU A 107 -6.85 7.68 -8.35
C LEU A 107 -7.48 8.88 -9.06
N ILE A 108 -7.68 9.99 -8.35
CA ILE A 108 -8.09 11.27 -8.92
C ILE A 108 -6.93 12.25 -8.79
N THR A 109 -6.35 12.59 -9.93
CA THR A 109 -5.35 13.65 -10.08
C THR A 109 -5.99 14.92 -10.62
N LEU A 110 -5.32 16.07 -10.46
CA LEU A 110 -5.72 17.32 -11.12
C LEU A 110 -5.90 17.15 -12.64
N ARG A 111 -5.08 16.30 -13.26
CA ARG A 111 -5.16 15.98 -14.69
C ARG A 111 -6.42 15.20 -15.04
N SER A 112 -6.84 14.24 -14.22
CA SER A 112 -8.12 13.55 -14.42
C SER A 112 -9.31 14.45 -14.13
N ALA A 113 -9.20 15.39 -13.19
CA ALA A 113 -10.24 16.39 -12.93
C ALA A 113 -10.38 17.38 -14.10
N LEU A 114 -9.27 17.86 -14.66
CA LEU A 114 -9.29 18.65 -15.90
C LEU A 114 -9.82 17.84 -17.09
N GLY A 115 -9.43 16.57 -17.18
CA GLY A 115 -9.92 15.63 -18.19
C GLY A 115 -11.42 15.37 -18.09
N ALA A 116 -11.98 15.38 -16.87
CA ALA A 116 -13.43 15.32 -16.63
C ALA A 116 -14.16 16.55 -17.18
N LEU A 117 -13.53 17.73 -17.12
CA LEU A 117 -14.07 18.95 -17.72
C LEU A 117 -14.07 18.88 -19.26
N LEU A 118 -13.02 18.29 -19.84
CA LEU A 118 -12.84 18.19 -21.30
C LEU A 118 -13.63 17.05 -21.95
N ARG A 119 -13.85 15.94 -21.22
CA ARG A 119 -14.64 14.79 -21.68
C ARG A 119 -15.42 14.15 -20.52
N PRO A 120 -16.50 14.80 -20.05
CA PRO A 120 -17.25 14.34 -18.89
C PRO A 120 -17.77 12.91 -19.08
N ASP A 121 -18.29 12.59 -20.26
CA ASP A 121 -18.91 11.28 -20.53
C ASP A 121 -17.93 10.11 -20.35
N LYS A 122 -16.67 10.28 -20.77
CA LYS A 122 -15.64 9.25 -20.61
C LYS A 122 -15.22 9.11 -19.15
N PHE A 123 -15.12 10.22 -18.43
CA PHE A 123 -14.79 10.23 -17.01
C PHE A 123 -15.89 9.57 -16.18
N TYR A 124 -17.16 9.94 -16.39
CA TYR A 124 -18.31 9.33 -15.70
C TYR A 124 -18.43 7.83 -15.98
N ARG A 125 -18.20 7.39 -17.23
CA ARG A 125 -18.17 5.95 -17.56
C ARG A 125 -17.04 5.22 -16.84
N GLY A 126 -15.86 5.84 -16.75
CA GLY A 126 -14.71 5.30 -16.02
C GLY A 126 -14.99 5.14 -14.53
N LEU A 127 -15.52 6.19 -13.88
CA LEU A 127 -15.91 6.15 -12.47
C LEU A 127 -17.00 5.11 -12.21
N ARG A 128 -18.03 5.03 -13.08
CA ARG A 128 -19.09 4.03 -12.95
C ARG A 128 -18.55 2.60 -13.04
N ALA A 129 -17.61 2.34 -13.95
CA ALA A 129 -16.98 1.02 -14.07
C ALA A 129 -16.12 0.68 -12.84
N VAL A 130 -15.48 1.67 -12.22
CA VAL A 130 -14.77 1.47 -10.93
C VAL A 130 -15.77 1.15 -9.83
N ASN A 131 -16.82 1.96 -9.66
CA ASN A 131 -17.85 1.73 -8.64
C ASN A 131 -18.51 0.36 -8.79
N GLN A 132 -18.87 -0.06 -10.00
CA GLN A 132 -19.44 -1.38 -10.24
C GLN A 132 -18.50 -2.53 -9.82
N ARG A 133 -17.18 -2.39 -10.03
CA ARG A 133 -16.20 -3.38 -9.59
C ARG A 133 -16.05 -3.43 -8.07
N VAL A 134 -16.19 -2.29 -7.40
CA VAL A 134 -16.11 -2.17 -5.93
C VAL A 134 -17.38 -2.75 -5.29
N GLU A 135 -18.55 -2.35 -5.79
CA GLU A 135 -19.87 -2.86 -5.36
C GLU A 135 -19.98 -4.37 -5.56
N ALA A 136 -19.57 -4.89 -6.72
CA ALA A 136 -19.58 -6.33 -7.00
C ALA A 136 -18.69 -7.15 -6.05
N LYS A 137 -17.70 -6.50 -5.42
CA LYS A 137 -16.79 -7.13 -4.45
C LYS A 137 -17.25 -6.93 -3.00
N GLY A 138 -18.37 -6.25 -2.76
CA GLY A 138 -18.88 -5.98 -1.41
C GLY A 138 -17.93 -5.17 -0.54
N ILE A 139 -17.01 -4.41 -1.16
CA ILE A 139 -16.07 -3.54 -0.45
C ILE A 139 -16.89 -2.31 -0.05
N ASP A 140 -17.24 -2.22 1.23
CA ASP A 140 -17.99 -1.08 1.73
C ASP A 140 -17.13 0.16 1.58
N GLY A 141 -17.64 1.13 0.82
CA GLY A 141 -16.84 2.22 0.27
C GLY A 141 -16.41 3.19 1.36
N ASN A 142 -15.27 2.93 2.00
CA ASN A 142 -14.60 3.91 2.85
C ASN A 142 -13.92 4.96 1.95
N MET A 143 -14.75 5.76 1.26
CA MET A 143 -14.34 6.93 0.48
C MET A 143 -14.25 8.19 1.35
N VAL A 144 -14.39 8.06 2.66
CA VAL A 144 -14.32 9.15 3.63
C VAL A 144 -12.91 9.22 4.20
N GLY A 145 -12.06 9.93 3.47
CA GLY A 145 -10.63 10.12 3.70
C GLY A 145 -9.87 9.92 2.38
N GLU A 146 -8.55 9.95 2.32
CA GLU A 146 -7.76 9.87 1.09
C GLU A 146 -7.86 8.50 0.36
N GLY A 147 -9.05 7.88 0.22
CA GLY A 147 -9.39 6.72 -0.62
C GLY A 147 -9.14 6.88 -2.13
N LEU A 148 -8.29 7.86 -2.48
CA LEU A 148 -7.67 8.06 -3.76
C LEU A 148 -6.23 7.54 -3.78
N THR A 149 -5.55 7.40 -2.65
CA THR A 149 -4.14 7.00 -2.65
C THR A 149 -4.03 5.52 -2.97
N GLN A 150 -3.26 5.19 -4.02
CA GLN A 150 -3.10 3.82 -4.50
C GLN A 150 -1.83 3.22 -3.93
N GLY A 151 -1.99 2.08 -3.26
CA GLY A 151 -0.92 1.31 -2.68
C GLY A 151 -0.23 0.40 -3.70
N GLY A 152 0.24 -0.75 -3.23
CA GLY A 152 0.93 -1.73 -4.06
C GLY A 152 1.50 -2.90 -3.27
N VAL A 153 2.21 -3.77 -3.98
CA VAL A 153 2.97 -4.88 -3.40
C VAL A 153 4.41 -4.77 -3.86
N LEU A 154 5.34 -4.92 -2.93
CA LEU A 154 6.76 -5.02 -3.22
C LEU A 154 7.25 -6.41 -2.82
N VAL A 155 8.08 -7.01 -3.66
CA VAL A 155 8.87 -8.19 -3.30
C VAL A 155 10.31 -7.74 -3.15
N VAL A 156 10.85 -7.89 -1.94
CA VAL A 156 12.19 -7.44 -1.56
C VAL A 156 13.05 -8.66 -1.28
N ALA A 157 14.19 -8.75 -1.97
CA ALA A 157 15.17 -9.80 -1.77
C ALA A 157 15.94 -9.63 -0.45
N PRO A 158 16.64 -10.66 0.05
CA PRO A 158 17.44 -10.57 1.28
C PRO A 158 18.52 -9.47 1.25
N ASP A 159 19.00 -9.11 0.06
CA ASP A 159 19.97 -8.03 -0.15
C ASP A 159 19.34 -6.62 -0.12
N GLY A 160 18.03 -6.53 0.14
CA GLY A 160 17.27 -5.29 0.20
C GLY A 160 16.82 -4.76 -1.16
N GLN A 161 17.13 -5.45 -2.27
CA GLN A 161 16.71 -5.02 -3.60
C GLN A 161 15.26 -5.41 -3.87
N VAL A 162 14.49 -4.48 -4.42
CA VAL A 162 13.12 -4.75 -4.89
C VAL A 162 13.20 -5.54 -6.20
N ARG A 163 12.72 -6.78 -6.19
CA ARG A 163 12.68 -7.66 -7.37
C ARG A 163 11.39 -7.55 -8.16
N TYR A 164 10.30 -7.22 -7.48
CA TYR A 164 9.00 -7.03 -8.11
C TYR A 164 8.22 -5.90 -7.45
N THR A 165 7.46 -5.18 -8.26
CA THR A 165 6.57 -4.11 -7.81
C THR A 165 5.24 -4.24 -8.54
N TYR A 166 4.19 -4.59 -7.80
CA TYR A 166 2.82 -4.46 -8.27
C TYR A 166 2.24 -3.13 -7.82
N LEU A 167 1.79 -2.36 -8.80
CA LEU A 167 1.11 -1.10 -8.58
C LEU A 167 -0.39 -1.35 -8.48
N GLU A 168 -0.98 -1.09 -7.31
CA GLU A 168 -2.41 -1.29 -7.10
C GLU A 168 -3.23 -0.52 -8.14
N LYS A 169 -4.28 -1.19 -8.65
CA LYS A 169 -5.30 -0.65 -9.54
C LYS A 169 -6.67 -0.93 -8.94
N THR A 170 -7.40 0.13 -8.60
CA THR A 170 -8.70 0.05 -7.92
C THR A 170 -9.68 -0.86 -8.66
N GLY A 171 -10.18 -1.88 -7.96
CA GLY A 171 -11.13 -2.87 -8.49
C GLY A 171 -10.50 -4.04 -9.24
N GLN A 172 -9.18 -4.07 -9.46
CA GLN A 172 -8.48 -5.24 -9.99
C GLN A 172 -8.01 -6.15 -8.85
N GLU A 173 -7.96 -7.45 -9.11
CA GLU A 173 -7.37 -8.40 -8.18
C GLU A 173 -5.84 -8.31 -8.22
N ILE A 174 -5.19 -8.55 -7.09
CA ILE A 174 -3.73 -8.59 -7.00
C ILE A 174 -3.23 -9.81 -7.78
N PRO A 175 -2.23 -9.69 -8.67
CA PRO A 175 -1.71 -10.79 -9.48
C PRO A 175 -0.85 -11.72 -8.62
N VAL A 176 -1.51 -12.61 -7.87
CA VAL A 176 -0.85 -13.54 -6.94
C VAL A 176 0.18 -14.42 -7.64
N ASP A 177 -0.10 -14.86 -8.86
CA ASP A 177 0.81 -15.73 -9.62
C ASP A 177 2.12 -15.02 -9.99
N GLU A 178 2.05 -13.73 -10.35
CA GLU A 178 3.24 -12.93 -10.63
C GLU A 178 4.07 -12.70 -9.36
N ILE A 179 3.40 -12.47 -8.23
CA ILE A 179 4.08 -12.28 -6.94
C ILE A 179 4.75 -13.59 -6.51
N ASN A 180 4.09 -14.73 -6.66
CA ASN A 180 4.68 -16.03 -6.35
C ASN A 180 5.87 -16.33 -7.26
N ALA A 181 5.77 -16.06 -8.56
CA ALA A 181 6.92 -16.23 -9.47
C ALA A 181 8.11 -15.35 -9.05
N ALA A 182 7.85 -14.10 -8.66
CA ALA A 182 8.89 -13.21 -8.15
C ALA A 182 9.50 -13.68 -6.82
N LEU A 183 8.76 -14.45 -6.01
CA LEU A 183 9.26 -15.06 -4.78
C LEU A 183 10.11 -16.30 -5.05
N ASP A 184 9.74 -17.11 -6.03
CA ASP A 184 10.49 -18.30 -6.43
C ASP A 184 11.87 -17.93 -7.03
N ASP A 185 12.01 -16.69 -7.53
CA ASP A 185 13.24 -16.13 -8.11
C ASP A 185 14.18 -15.46 -7.07
N LEU A 186 13.84 -15.47 -5.78
CA LEU A 186 14.65 -14.88 -4.69
C LEU A 186 15.76 -15.80 -4.17
#